data_AF-A0A257V7L7-F1
#
_entry.id   AF-A0A257V7L7-F1
#
_cell.length_a   1.000
_cell.length_b   1.000
_cell.length_c   1.000
_cell.angle_alpha   90.00
_cell.angle_beta   90.00
_cell.angle_gamma   90.00
#
_symmetry.space_group_name_H-M   'P 1'
#
loop_
_entity.id
_entity.type
_entity.pdbx_description
1 polymer ?
#
loop_
_entity_poly.entity_id
_entity_poly.type
_entity_poly.pdbx_seq_one_letter_code
_entity_poly.pdbx_strand_id
1 'polypeptide(L)'
;MVAADGEAGPLRIVLDDAEEAATAGPGPVVAVAGLAPEAIVRKVRTALLGRELGIPADARLEALEGNLLALPLLELLPKLRRLVVSGRVLLGDGEVALEEGEAVAARAGSVRGAKAFGRLARTTFGSFRVLLGPAGGPREIAEDMLSLMALAMEDQARFTEACGRLPDLASRLRLVIGPAFFATQFTPGQQGVLAGAHDGGTIGDVVDGASEPDGVVLGAIADLHGIGLVAFDEPEIKVRVVTDSTADLPPDVAEKNRIHVVPLSVLFGKEFYKDGIDLRPAAFYELLQDHKRGHPQTSPPTKGEFLAAYRQVVGRSDVVSVHISEKMSKTAAHARAAVKEGSDEFRTLRGDGTPAMEVVDSLQVSSGLALLAVIAARLAMRRLEASEIRARIEAMRPRIHLLFVVDTLEYLARGGRIGQAQAWFGGLLGIKPILGVVNGEVVPVDRVRGGANAQARLVALLKERVDAARPVIVGIAHAAAPEWAARLSGLLHGAFEIAELLESEIGPVVGTHVGPGCVGAAVFQPTEDELALVAPPA
;
A
#
# COMPACT_ATOMS: atom_id res chain seq x y z
N MET A 1 60.80 -9.18 8.96
CA MET A 1 59.75 -9.39 9.98
C MET A 1 58.44 -9.52 9.23
N VAL A 2 57.94 -10.76 9.14
CA VAL A 2 56.66 -11.11 8.51
C VAL A 2 55.56 -10.51 9.39
N ALA A 3 54.83 -9.53 8.87
CA ALA A 3 53.55 -9.12 9.43
C ALA A 3 52.47 -9.90 8.65
N ALA A 4 51.65 -10.63 9.39
CA ALA A 4 50.68 -11.57 8.89
C ALA A 4 49.67 -10.90 7.93
N ASP A 5 49.49 -11.52 6.77
CA ASP A 5 48.31 -11.38 5.92
C ASP A 5 47.08 -11.70 6.78
N GLY A 6 46.39 -10.66 7.24
CA GLY A 6 45.00 -10.78 7.66
C GLY A 6 44.17 -10.82 6.38
N GLU A 7 43.58 -11.97 6.05
CA GLU A 7 42.60 -12.11 4.97
C GLU A 7 41.52 -11.02 5.13
N ALA A 8 41.58 -9.99 4.29
CA ALA A 8 40.54 -8.99 4.21
C ALA A 8 39.31 -9.64 3.54
N GLY A 9 38.21 -9.74 4.28
CA GLY A 9 36.96 -10.35 3.81
C GLY A 9 36.35 -9.69 2.56
N PRO A 10 35.26 -10.24 2.03
CA PRO A 10 34.66 -9.82 0.76
C PRO A 10 34.14 -8.37 0.81
N LEU A 11 34.42 -7.62 -0.26
CA LEU A 11 34.06 -6.22 -0.47
C LEU A 11 32.65 -6.12 -1.05
N ARG A 12 31.79 -5.32 -0.41
CA ARG A 12 30.44 -5.01 -0.89
C ARG A 12 30.34 -3.56 -1.31
N ILE A 13 29.65 -3.28 -2.42
CA ILE A 13 29.30 -1.91 -2.82
C ILE A 13 27.80 -1.71 -2.59
N VAL A 14 27.47 -0.77 -1.72
CA VAL A 14 26.09 -0.38 -1.40
C VAL A 14 25.82 0.95 -2.10
N LEU A 15 24.75 1.01 -2.88
CA LEU A 15 24.34 2.20 -3.65
C LEU A 15 23.57 3.23 -2.81
N ASP A 16 23.23 2.86 -1.58
CA ASP A 16 22.52 3.70 -0.61
C ASP A 16 23.49 4.45 0.35
N ASP A 17 22.94 5.27 1.24
CA ASP A 17 23.71 6.08 2.19
C ASP A 17 24.57 5.24 3.15
N ALA A 18 25.66 5.83 3.66
CA ALA A 18 26.67 5.13 4.46
C ALA A 18 26.12 4.49 5.77
N GLU A 19 24.93 4.88 6.21
CA GLU A 19 24.26 4.30 7.39
C GLU A 19 23.54 2.97 7.08
N GLU A 20 23.00 2.76 5.87
CA GLU A 20 22.41 1.47 5.45
C GLU A 20 23.47 0.42 5.13
N ALA A 21 24.68 0.85 4.74
CA ALA A 21 25.83 -0.01 4.55
C ALA A 21 26.27 -0.79 5.82
N ALA A 22 25.88 -0.32 7.01
CA ALA A 22 26.26 -0.93 8.29
C ALA A 22 25.49 -2.23 8.62
N THR A 23 24.38 -2.53 7.94
CA THR A 23 23.59 -3.76 8.13
C THR A 23 24.01 -4.89 7.18
N ALA A 24 24.89 -4.61 6.22
CA ALA A 24 25.31 -5.52 5.15
C ALA A 24 26.33 -6.59 5.59
N GLY A 25 26.02 -7.40 6.61
CA GLY A 25 26.81 -8.58 7.00
C GLY A 25 28.31 -8.33 7.31
N PRO A 26 29.12 -9.38 7.52
CA PRO A 26 30.55 -9.22 7.79
C PRO A 26 31.37 -8.98 6.50
N GLY A 27 32.16 -7.89 6.45
CA GLY A 27 33.11 -7.56 5.36
C GLY A 27 33.31 -6.04 5.20
N PRO A 28 34.35 -5.58 4.48
CA PRO A 28 34.48 -4.17 4.12
C PRO A 28 33.35 -3.73 3.18
N VAL A 29 32.62 -2.67 3.53
CA VAL A 29 31.55 -2.09 2.72
C VAL A 29 31.97 -0.72 2.18
N VAL A 30 31.76 -0.49 0.90
CA VAL A 30 31.95 0.82 0.25
C VAL A 30 30.58 1.36 -0.11
N ALA A 31 30.07 2.29 0.70
CA ALA A 31 28.88 3.05 0.38
C ALA A 31 29.20 4.08 -0.72
N VAL A 32 28.35 4.16 -1.73
CA VAL A 32 28.54 5.03 -2.89
C VAL A 32 27.27 5.85 -3.12
N ALA A 33 26.89 6.61 -2.09
CA ALA A 33 25.79 7.55 -2.17
C ALA A 33 26.06 8.67 -3.19
N GLY A 34 25.06 9.01 -4.01
CA GLY A 34 25.08 10.20 -4.87
C GLY A 34 25.95 10.13 -6.12
N LEU A 35 26.43 8.96 -6.54
CA LEU A 35 27.10 8.82 -7.84
C LEU A 35 26.08 8.61 -8.96
N ALA A 36 26.27 9.33 -10.06
CA ALA A 36 25.53 9.08 -11.30
C ALA A 36 25.72 7.60 -11.74
N PRO A 37 24.71 6.95 -12.34
CA PRO A 37 24.77 5.55 -12.78
C PRO A 37 26.01 5.18 -13.60
N GLU A 38 26.55 6.13 -14.36
CA GLU A 38 27.76 5.97 -15.18
C GLU A 38 29.03 5.78 -14.32
N ALA A 39 29.08 6.36 -13.12
CA ALA A 39 30.20 6.24 -12.20
C ALA A 39 30.16 4.94 -11.38
N ILE A 40 28.96 4.42 -11.09
CA ILE A 40 28.74 3.06 -10.55
C ILE A 40 29.24 2.03 -11.57
N VAL A 41 28.78 2.14 -12.81
CA VAL A 41 29.22 1.32 -13.95
C VAL A 41 30.73 1.41 -14.13
N ARG A 42 31.32 2.60 -14.01
CA ARG A 42 32.78 2.79 -14.12
C ARG A 42 33.56 2.09 -13.00
N LYS A 43 33.07 2.10 -11.75
CA LYS A 43 33.73 1.41 -10.62
C LYS A 43 33.58 -0.11 -10.72
N VAL A 44 32.39 -0.61 -11.06
CA VAL A 44 32.15 -2.04 -11.34
C VAL A 44 33.02 -2.51 -12.51
N ARG A 45 33.09 -1.72 -13.58
CA ARG A 45 33.97 -1.97 -14.74
C ARG A 45 35.45 -1.98 -14.37
N THR A 46 35.89 -1.09 -13.47
CA THR A 46 37.30 -1.04 -13.02
C THR A 46 37.65 -2.28 -12.18
N ALA A 47 36.70 -2.77 -11.38
CA ALA A 47 36.86 -4.02 -10.63
C ALA A 47 36.76 -5.27 -11.53
N LEU A 48 35.96 -5.27 -12.60
CA LEU A 48 35.82 -6.41 -13.50
C LEU A 48 36.95 -6.48 -14.55
N LEU A 49 37.34 -5.37 -15.20
CA LEU A 49 38.37 -5.36 -16.26
C LEU A 49 39.78 -5.71 -15.77
N GLY A 50 40.11 -5.47 -14.50
CA GLY A 50 41.40 -5.91 -13.96
C GLY A 50 41.57 -7.42 -14.05
N ARG A 51 40.48 -8.17 -13.89
CA ARG A 51 40.45 -9.64 -13.91
C ARG A 51 40.73 -10.25 -15.29
N GLU A 52 40.28 -9.58 -16.37
CA GLU A 52 40.56 -10.01 -17.75
C GLU A 52 41.96 -9.58 -18.25
N LEU A 53 42.48 -8.46 -17.74
CA LEU A 53 43.73 -7.86 -18.21
C LEU A 53 44.96 -8.20 -17.34
N GLY A 54 44.80 -8.99 -16.27
CA GLY A 54 45.88 -9.29 -15.33
C GLY A 54 46.37 -8.07 -14.52
N ILE A 55 45.55 -7.03 -14.43
CA ILE A 55 45.79 -5.82 -13.63
C ILE A 55 45.05 -6.03 -12.30
N PRO A 56 45.58 -5.63 -11.13
CA PRO A 56 44.90 -5.91 -9.86
C PRO A 56 43.56 -5.17 -9.76
N ALA A 57 42.50 -5.87 -10.17
CA ALA A 57 41.14 -5.64 -9.71
C ALA A 57 41.11 -5.83 -8.19
N ASP A 58 40.24 -5.10 -7.49
CA ASP A 58 39.94 -5.47 -6.11
C ASP A 58 39.17 -6.79 -6.14
N ALA A 59 39.91 -7.90 -6.02
CA ALA A 59 39.43 -9.27 -6.13
C ALA A 59 38.35 -9.64 -5.09
N ARG A 60 38.06 -8.72 -4.16
CA ARG A 60 37.08 -8.88 -3.09
C ARG A 60 35.67 -8.47 -3.50
N LEU A 61 35.43 -7.77 -4.63
CA LEU A 61 34.08 -7.31 -4.98
C LEU A 61 33.15 -8.49 -5.34
N GLU A 62 32.26 -8.86 -4.42
CA GLU A 62 31.37 -10.02 -4.57
C GLU A 62 29.91 -9.65 -4.85
N ALA A 63 29.46 -8.47 -4.40
CA ALA A 63 28.07 -8.07 -4.52
C ALA A 63 27.88 -6.55 -4.70
N LEU A 64 26.84 -6.19 -5.45
CA LEU A 64 26.28 -4.85 -5.59
C LEU A 64 24.86 -4.84 -5.00
N GLU A 65 24.56 -3.90 -4.11
CA GLU A 65 23.26 -3.76 -3.45
C GLU A 65 22.65 -2.38 -3.76
N GLY A 66 21.34 -2.31 -3.98
CA GLY A 66 20.62 -1.05 -4.22
C GLY A 66 19.09 -1.21 -4.21
N ASN A 67 18.35 -0.15 -4.56
CA ASN A 67 16.89 -0.09 -4.50
C ASN A 67 16.22 0.06 -5.89
N LEU A 68 15.14 -0.68 -6.12
CA LEU A 68 14.35 -0.69 -7.35
C LEU A 68 13.60 0.62 -7.65
N LEU A 69 13.28 1.42 -6.62
CA LEU A 69 12.68 2.74 -6.81
C LEU A 69 13.66 3.72 -7.46
N ALA A 70 14.95 3.60 -7.14
CA ALA A 70 16.01 4.42 -7.72
C ALA A 70 16.53 3.86 -9.07
N LEU A 71 16.57 2.53 -9.20
CA LEU A 71 17.04 1.86 -10.41
C LEU A 71 16.22 0.59 -10.69
N PRO A 72 15.11 0.72 -11.46
CA PRO A 72 14.25 -0.41 -11.80
C PRO A 72 15.02 -1.52 -12.54
N LEU A 73 14.52 -2.76 -12.45
CA LEU A 73 15.18 -3.92 -13.05
C LEU A 73 15.44 -3.75 -14.56
N LEU A 74 14.44 -3.23 -15.30
CA LEU A 74 14.55 -2.99 -16.73
C LEU A 74 15.57 -1.89 -17.08
N GLU A 75 15.95 -1.03 -16.14
CA GLU A 75 17.04 -0.06 -16.32
C GLU A 75 18.41 -0.59 -15.86
N LEU A 76 18.41 -1.48 -14.86
CA LEU A 76 19.61 -2.15 -14.35
C LEU A 76 20.20 -3.11 -15.39
N LEU A 77 19.37 -3.97 -15.99
CA LEU A 77 19.83 -5.05 -16.87
C LEU A 77 20.62 -4.56 -18.10
N PRO A 78 20.22 -3.51 -18.85
CA PRO A 78 21.03 -2.97 -19.93
C PRO A 78 22.42 -2.51 -19.48
N LYS A 79 22.54 -2.00 -18.24
CA LYS A 79 23.83 -1.57 -17.67
C LYS A 79 24.70 -2.78 -17.35
N LEU A 80 24.13 -3.82 -16.75
CA LEU A 80 24.84 -5.09 -16.47
C LEU A 80 25.28 -5.80 -17.76
N ARG A 81 24.43 -5.78 -18.79
CA ARG A 81 24.74 -6.32 -20.12
C ARG A 81 25.92 -5.63 -20.78
N ARG A 82 25.97 -4.29 -20.76
CA ARG A 82 27.12 -3.50 -21.28
C ARG A 82 28.44 -3.82 -20.59
N LEU A 83 28.36 -4.34 -19.36
CA LEU A 83 29.50 -4.76 -18.55
C LEU A 83 29.80 -6.26 -18.66
N VAL A 84 29.04 -7.01 -19.44
CA VAL A 84 29.20 -8.47 -19.63
C VAL A 84 29.19 -9.21 -18.28
N VAL A 85 28.32 -8.78 -17.37
CA VAL A 85 28.26 -9.34 -16.01
C VAL A 85 27.67 -10.75 -16.05
N SER A 86 28.41 -11.70 -15.49
CA SER A 86 27.87 -13.01 -15.09
C SER A 86 27.57 -12.99 -13.59
N GLY A 87 26.44 -13.59 -13.19
CA GLY A 87 26.02 -13.61 -11.81
C GLY A 87 24.54 -13.88 -11.60
N ARG A 88 24.01 -13.38 -10.49
CA ARG A 88 22.57 -13.42 -10.17
C ARG A 88 22.11 -12.07 -9.64
N VAL A 89 20.96 -11.61 -10.11
CA VAL A 89 20.26 -10.43 -9.57
C VAL A 89 19.13 -10.96 -8.68
N LEU A 90 19.26 -10.78 -7.38
CA LEU A 90 18.25 -11.17 -6.38
C LEU A 90 17.30 -9.98 -6.14
N LEU A 91 16.00 -10.24 -6.11
CA LEU A 91 14.93 -9.24 -6.03
C LEU A 91 13.79 -9.82 -5.17
N GLY A 92 13.65 -9.37 -3.93
CA GLY A 92 12.69 -9.98 -3.00
C GLY A 92 12.93 -11.49 -2.83
N ASP A 93 11.92 -12.31 -3.16
CA ASP A 93 11.98 -13.78 -3.16
C ASP A 93 12.35 -14.38 -4.54
N GLY A 94 12.68 -13.55 -5.53
CA GLY A 94 13.02 -13.97 -6.88
C GLY A 94 14.47 -13.70 -7.28
N GLU A 95 14.86 -14.28 -8.42
CA GLU A 95 16.19 -14.08 -8.99
C GLU A 95 16.20 -14.08 -10.53
N VAL A 96 17.13 -13.34 -11.12
CA VAL A 96 17.51 -13.42 -12.54
C VAL A 96 18.97 -13.84 -12.64
N ALA A 97 19.23 -14.97 -13.28
CA ALA A 97 20.58 -15.45 -13.53
C ALA A 97 21.11 -14.83 -14.84
N LEU A 98 22.34 -14.31 -14.78
CA LEU A 98 23.02 -13.64 -15.89
C LEU A 98 24.27 -14.41 -16.28
N GLU A 99 24.45 -14.66 -17.57
CA GLU A 99 25.67 -15.24 -18.13
C GLU A 99 26.13 -14.35 -19.29
N GLU A 100 27.35 -13.84 -19.18
CA GLU A 100 27.94 -12.91 -20.17
C GLU A 100 27.04 -11.69 -20.46
N GLY A 101 26.34 -11.19 -19.43
CA GLY A 101 25.43 -10.05 -19.54
C GLY A 101 24.04 -10.38 -20.11
N GLU A 102 23.76 -11.64 -20.45
CA GLU A 102 22.46 -12.09 -20.96
C GLU A 102 21.68 -12.82 -19.86
N ALA A 103 20.36 -12.66 -19.83
CA ALA A 103 19.50 -13.37 -18.89
C ALA A 103 19.32 -14.82 -19.36
N VAL A 104 19.80 -15.78 -18.56
CA VAL A 104 19.75 -17.21 -18.90
C VAL A 104 18.70 -17.98 -18.13
N ALA A 105 18.30 -17.51 -16.95
CA ALA A 105 17.21 -18.07 -16.17
C ALA A 105 16.58 -17.00 -15.28
N ALA A 106 15.32 -17.19 -14.88
CA ALA A 106 14.66 -16.34 -13.91
C ALA A 106 13.68 -17.15 -13.07
N ARG A 107 13.46 -16.73 -11.82
CA ARG A 107 12.56 -17.38 -10.85
C ARG A 107 11.79 -16.34 -10.06
N ALA A 108 10.49 -16.54 -9.94
CA ALA A 108 9.61 -15.73 -9.11
C ALA A 108 8.62 -16.68 -8.41
N GLY A 109 8.85 -16.95 -7.13
CA GLY A 109 8.14 -18.02 -6.42
C GLY A 109 8.33 -19.39 -7.10
N SER A 110 7.22 -20.03 -7.49
CA SER A 110 7.22 -21.31 -8.21
C SER A 110 7.45 -21.18 -9.72
N VAL A 111 7.32 -19.97 -10.27
CA VAL A 111 7.36 -19.70 -11.72
C VAL A 111 8.80 -19.53 -12.19
N ARG A 112 9.09 -19.94 -13.44
CA ARG A 112 10.42 -19.92 -14.05
C ARG A 112 10.47 -19.32 -15.45
N GLY A 113 11.67 -19.09 -15.96
CA GLY A 113 11.92 -18.68 -17.35
C GLY A 113 11.42 -17.26 -17.67
N ALA A 114 11.06 -17.03 -18.94
CA ALA A 114 10.64 -15.71 -19.42
C ALA A 114 9.42 -15.15 -18.68
N LYS A 115 8.50 -16.02 -18.25
CA LYS A 115 7.34 -15.65 -17.43
C LYS A 115 7.76 -15.11 -16.06
N ALA A 116 8.67 -15.81 -15.38
CA ALA A 116 9.22 -15.32 -14.11
C ALA A 116 9.94 -13.98 -14.28
N PHE A 117 10.71 -13.84 -15.36
CA PHE A 117 11.34 -12.56 -15.70
C PHE A 117 10.30 -11.44 -15.85
N GLY A 118 9.20 -11.69 -16.56
CA GLY A 118 8.09 -10.74 -16.71
C GLY A 118 7.50 -10.31 -15.36
N ARG A 119 7.33 -11.24 -14.41
CA ARG A 119 6.88 -10.92 -13.04
C ARG A 119 7.86 -10.01 -12.31
N LEU A 120 9.16 -10.35 -12.33
CA LEU A 120 10.21 -9.57 -11.67
C LEU A 120 10.37 -8.18 -12.29
N ALA A 121 10.21 -8.07 -13.61
CA ALA A 121 10.27 -6.79 -14.32
C ALA A 121 9.15 -5.82 -13.94
N ARG A 122 8.01 -6.33 -13.45
CA ARG A 122 6.89 -5.52 -12.94
C ARG A 122 7.10 -5.03 -11.52
N THR A 123 8.05 -5.58 -10.77
CA THR A 123 8.35 -5.14 -9.39
C THR A 123 9.06 -3.78 -9.42
N THR A 124 8.41 -2.76 -8.87
CA THR A 124 8.93 -1.37 -8.89
C THR A 124 9.52 -0.90 -7.56
N PHE A 125 9.48 -1.73 -6.52
CA PHE A 125 9.92 -1.36 -5.18
C PHE A 125 10.65 -2.52 -4.49
N GLY A 126 11.48 -2.18 -3.50
CA GLY A 126 12.30 -3.13 -2.75
C GLY A 126 13.77 -3.10 -3.15
N SER A 127 14.60 -3.82 -2.41
CA SER A 127 16.02 -3.90 -2.67
C SER A 127 16.35 -4.97 -3.72
N PHE A 128 17.46 -4.76 -4.42
CA PHE A 128 18.08 -5.74 -5.29
C PHE A 128 19.52 -6.00 -4.86
N ARG A 129 20.00 -7.21 -5.17
CA ARG A 129 21.40 -7.60 -4.94
C ARG A 129 21.96 -8.34 -6.15
N VAL A 130 22.98 -7.78 -6.78
CA VAL A 130 23.73 -8.42 -7.87
C VAL A 130 24.91 -9.18 -7.27
N LEU A 131 24.85 -10.50 -7.27
CA LEU A 131 25.96 -11.39 -6.91
C LEU A 131 26.80 -11.65 -8.15
N LEU A 132 28.10 -11.34 -8.11
CA LEU A 132 29.02 -11.58 -9.21
C LEU A 132 29.55 -13.01 -9.17
N GLY A 133 29.61 -13.68 -10.33
CA GLY A 133 30.11 -15.06 -10.42
C GLY A 133 29.39 -15.88 -11.48
N PRO A 134 29.52 -17.22 -11.47
CA PRO A 134 28.74 -18.06 -12.37
C PRO A 134 27.24 -17.96 -12.05
N ALA A 135 26.40 -17.88 -13.09
CA ALA A 135 24.94 -17.94 -12.97
C ALA A 135 24.48 -19.20 -12.21
N GLY A 136 25.07 -20.35 -12.57
CA GLY A 136 24.71 -21.66 -12.04
C GLY A 136 23.39 -22.18 -12.61
N GLY A 137 23.35 -23.49 -12.93
CA GLY A 137 22.17 -24.14 -13.48
C GLY A 137 22.05 -24.06 -15.01
N PRO A 138 21.06 -24.75 -15.60
CA PRO A 138 20.83 -24.76 -17.05
C PRO A 138 20.19 -23.46 -17.54
N ARG A 139 20.42 -23.11 -18.81
CA ARG A 139 19.70 -22.02 -19.49
C ARG A 139 18.22 -22.40 -19.65
N GLU A 140 17.35 -21.57 -19.09
CA GLU A 140 15.88 -21.70 -19.13
C GLU A 140 15.22 -20.65 -20.05
N ILE A 141 15.92 -19.57 -20.39
CA ILE A 141 15.44 -18.47 -21.24
C ILE A 141 16.11 -18.55 -22.62
N ALA A 142 15.32 -18.63 -23.68
CA ALA A 142 15.83 -18.78 -25.04
C ALA A 142 16.12 -17.43 -25.69
N GLU A 143 15.35 -16.41 -25.33
CA GLU A 143 15.41 -15.05 -25.85
C GLU A 143 16.73 -14.37 -25.47
N ASP A 144 17.18 -13.44 -26.32
CA ASP A 144 18.20 -12.47 -25.92
C ASP A 144 17.59 -11.40 -25.00
N MET A 145 18.43 -10.70 -24.24
CA MET A 145 18.00 -9.71 -23.24
C MET A 145 17.07 -8.64 -23.81
N LEU A 146 17.30 -8.14 -25.03
CA LEU A 146 16.46 -7.07 -25.58
C LEU A 146 15.07 -7.60 -25.93
N SER A 147 15.02 -8.76 -26.59
CA SER A 147 13.76 -9.45 -26.90
C SER A 147 12.99 -9.80 -25.62
N LEU A 148 13.69 -10.29 -24.59
CA LEU A 148 13.10 -10.62 -23.29
C LEU A 148 12.51 -9.38 -22.59
N MET A 149 13.23 -8.26 -22.60
CA MET A 149 12.74 -7.00 -22.05
C MET A 149 11.52 -6.47 -22.80
N ALA A 150 11.53 -6.54 -24.14
CA ALA A 150 10.38 -6.15 -24.95
C ALA A 150 9.15 -7.00 -24.63
N LEU A 151 9.32 -8.33 -24.52
CA LEU A 151 8.25 -9.23 -24.11
C LEU A 151 7.71 -8.90 -22.71
N ALA A 152 8.59 -8.59 -21.75
CA ALA A 152 8.17 -8.21 -20.40
C ALA A 152 7.35 -6.90 -20.40
N MET A 153 7.75 -5.91 -21.21
CA MET A 153 7.03 -4.65 -21.33
C MET A 153 5.66 -4.83 -22.02
N GLU A 154 5.59 -5.63 -23.09
CA GLU A 154 4.33 -5.98 -23.74
C GLU A 154 3.39 -6.75 -22.81
N ASP A 155 3.93 -7.72 -22.06
CA ASP A 155 3.17 -8.49 -21.09
C ASP A 155 2.64 -7.61 -19.96
N GLN A 156 3.44 -6.67 -19.47
CA GLN A 156 3.02 -5.68 -18.47
C GLN A 156 1.85 -4.82 -18.99
N ALA A 157 1.92 -4.32 -20.23
CA ALA A 157 0.83 -3.54 -20.79
C ALA A 157 -0.47 -4.36 -20.89
N ARG A 158 -0.39 -5.61 -21.36
CA ARG A 158 -1.53 -6.53 -21.43
C ARG A 158 -2.08 -6.87 -20.06
N PHE A 159 -1.20 -7.10 -19.09
CA PHE A 159 -1.56 -7.37 -17.70
C PHE A 159 -2.37 -6.21 -17.13
N THR A 160 -1.88 -4.97 -17.27
CA THR A 160 -2.59 -3.78 -16.78
C THR A 160 -3.94 -3.59 -17.46
N GLU A 161 -4.03 -3.77 -18.79
CA GLU A 161 -5.29 -3.70 -19.52
C GLU A 161 -6.30 -4.76 -19.02
N ALA A 162 -5.85 -6.00 -18.87
CA ALA A 162 -6.70 -7.10 -18.46
C ALA A 162 -7.20 -6.95 -17.01
N CYS A 163 -6.35 -6.50 -16.08
CA CYS A 163 -6.76 -6.19 -14.71
C CYS A 163 -7.81 -5.07 -14.63
N GLY A 164 -7.89 -4.19 -15.64
CA GLY A 164 -8.96 -3.19 -15.74
C GLY A 164 -10.31 -3.76 -16.21
N ARG A 165 -10.32 -4.97 -16.79
CA ARG A 165 -11.51 -5.62 -17.39
C ARG A 165 -11.98 -6.84 -16.61
N LEU A 166 -11.09 -7.46 -15.84
CA LEU A 166 -11.34 -8.67 -15.08
C LEU A 166 -11.57 -8.35 -13.60
N PRO A 167 -12.31 -9.20 -12.88
CA PRO A 167 -12.35 -9.12 -11.43
C PRO A 167 -11.01 -9.57 -10.84
N ASP A 168 -10.88 -9.42 -9.53
CA ASP A 168 -9.69 -9.79 -8.75
C ASP A 168 -9.18 -11.21 -9.07
N LEU A 169 -7.85 -11.39 -9.11
CA LEU A 169 -7.23 -12.67 -9.46
C LEU A 169 -7.69 -13.85 -8.57
N ALA A 170 -8.16 -13.59 -7.36
CA ALA A 170 -8.74 -14.59 -6.47
C ALA A 170 -10.17 -15.03 -6.85
N SER A 171 -10.78 -14.44 -7.87
CA SER A 171 -12.12 -14.82 -8.37
C SER A 171 -12.08 -16.20 -8.98
N ARG A 172 -13.07 -17.05 -8.71
CA ARG A 172 -13.16 -18.38 -9.33
C ARG A 172 -13.62 -18.26 -10.77
N LEU A 173 -12.92 -18.93 -11.69
CA LEU A 173 -13.43 -19.11 -13.04
C LEU A 173 -14.49 -20.21 -13.05
N ARG A 174 -15.59 -19.94 -13.76
CA ARG A 174 -16.57 -20.94 -14.14
C ARG A 174 -16.70 -21.00 -15.65
N LEU A 175 -16.67 -22.22 -16.16
CA LEU A 175 -16.90 -22.47 -17.57
C LEU A 175 -18.41 -22.45 -17.87
N VAL A 176 -18.80 -21.71 -18.92
CA VAL A 176 -20.18 -21.59 -19.37
C VAL A 176 -20.36 -22.42 -20.63
N ILE A 177 -20.98 -23.60 -20.49
CA ILE A 177 -21.26 -24.50 -21.62
C ILE A 177 -22.58 -24.09 -22.27
N GLY A 178 -22.51 -23.60 -23.51
CA GLY A 178 -23.67 -23.23 -24.32
C GLY A 178 -23.37 -23.32 -25.83
N PRO A 179 -24.30 -22.92 -26.71
CA PRO A 179 -24.13 -23.02 -28.17
C PRO A 179 -22.86 -22.33 -28.68
N ALA A 180 -22.48 -21.20 -28.09
CA ALA A 180 -21.26 -20.47 -28.44
C ALA A 180 -19.99 -21.29 -28.18
N PHE A 181 -19.99 -22.17 -27.17
CA PHE A 181 -18.82 -22.99 -26.83
C PHE A 181 -18.49 -23.96 -27.97
N PHE A 182 -19.51 -24.58 -28.56
CA PHE A 182 -19.36 -25.55 -29.64
C PHE A 182 -19.10 -24.90 -31.02
N ALA A 183 -19.42 -23.62 -31.17
CA ALA A 183 -19.22 -22.87 -32.41
C ALA A 183 -17.85 -22.17 -32.48
N THR A 184 -17.12 -22.12 -31.36
CA THR A 184 -15.86 -21.37 -31.26
C THR A 184 -14.66 -22.28 -31.50
N GLN A 185 -13.71 -21.81 -32.31
CA GLN A 185 -12.38 -22.42 -32.39
C GLN A 185 -11.46 -21.73 -31.39
N PHE A 186 -10.92 -22.50 -30.44
CA PHE A 186 -10.08 -21.98 -29.38
C PHE A 186 -8.60 -21.98 -29.77
N THR A 187 -7.89 -20.90 -29.46
CA THR A 187 -6.43 -20.88 -29.53
C THR A 187 -5.82 -21.78 -28.45
N PRO A 188 -4.55 -22.22 -28.58
CA PRO A 188 -3.90 -23.01 -27.53
C PRO A 188 -3.94 -22.36 -26.15
N GLY A 189 -3.70 -21.04 -26.06
CA GLY A 189 -3.80 -20.31 -24.79
C GLY A 189 -5.21 -20.29 -24.20
N GLN A 190 -6.24 -20.16 -25.05
CA GLN A 190 -7.64 -20.27 -24.60
C GLN A 190 -7.98 -21.69 -24.13
N GLN A 191 -7.45 -22.73 -24.77
CA GLN A 191 -7.64 -24.11 -24.33
C GLN A 191 -7.05 -24.33 -22.92
N GLY A 192 -5.88 -23.76 -22.63
CA GLY A 192 -5.28 -23.78 -21.29
C GLY A 192 -6.17 -23.09 -20.24
N VAL A 193 -6.72 -21.91 -20.57
CA VAL A 193 -7.67 -21.20 -19.70
C VAL A 193 -8.93 -22.02 -19.45
N LEU A 194 -9.52 -22.62 -20.49
CA LEU A 194 -10.72 -23.43 -20.37
C LEU A 194 -10.50 -24.69 -19.51
N ALA A 195 -9.32 -25.32 -19.61
CA ALA A 195 -8.94 -26.43 -18.75
C ALA A 195 -8.86 -26.00 -17.27
N GLY A 196 -8.17 -24.89 -16.98
CA GLY A 196 -8.09 -24.38 -15.61
C GLY A 196 -9.44 -23.91 -15.04
N ALA A 197 -10.33 -23.38 -15.88
CA ALA A 197 -11.70 -23.05 -15.51
C ALA A 197 -12.56 -24.29 -15.21
N HIS A 198 -12.32 -25.41 -15.91
CA HIS A 198 -13.00 -26.68 -15.64
C HIS A 198 -12.64 -27.24 -14.26
N ASP A 199 -11.39 -27.08 -13.84
CA ASP A 199 -10.89 -27.54 -12.53
C ASP A 199 -11.40 -26.65 -11.36
N GLY A 200 -12.13 -25.58 -11.65
CA GLY A 200 -12.73 -24.68 -10.65
C GLY A 200 -11.71 -23.81 -9.93
N GLY A 201 -10.55 -23.57 -10.54
CA GLY A 201 -9.49 -22.70 -10.04
C GLY A 201 -9.87 -21.22 -10.07
N THR A 202 -9.07 -20.39 -9.39
CA THR A 202 -9.13 -18.94 -9.47
C THR A 202 -8.43 -18.41 -10.73
N ILE A 203 -8.65 -17.14 -11.09
CA ILE A 203 -7.91 -16.49 -12.19
C ILE A 203 -6.40 -16.63 -11.93
N GLY A 204 -5.96 -16.40 -10.69
CA GLY A 204 -4.58 -16.57 -10.25
C GLY A 204 -4.07 -18.00 -10.46
N ASP A 205 -4.84 -19.02 -10.09
CA ASP A 205 -4.44 -20.43 -10.28
C ASP A 205 -4.25 -20.77 -11.77
N VAL A 206 -5.16 -20.27 -12.64
CA VAL A 206 -5.05 -20.45 -14.10
C VAL A 206 -3.82 -19.73 -14.65
N VAL A 207 -3.59 -18.50 -14.20
CA VAL A 207 -2.43 -17.71 -14.56
C VAL A 207 -1.14 -18.41 -14.10
N ASP A 208 -1.05 -18.87 -12.86
CA ASP A 208 0.13 -19.56 -12.32
C ASP A 208 0.39 -20.91 -12.99
N GLY A 209 -0.66 -21.65 -13.36
CA GLY A 209 -0.55 -22.94 -14.04
C GLY A 209 -0.17 -22.86 -15.52
N ALA A 210 -0.37 -21.71 -16.17
CA ALA A 210 -0.05 -21.51 -17.58
C ALA A 210 1.45 -21.31 -17.83
N SER A 211 1.94 -21.74 -18.99
CA SER A 211 3.33 -21.54 -19.40
C SER A 211 3.58 -20.14 -19.99
N GLU A 212 2.52 -19.54 -20.52
CA GLU A 212 2.50 -18.26 -21.19
C GLU A 212 2.64 -17.09 -20.21
N PRO A 213 3.15 -15.92 -20.65
CA PRO A 213 3.20 -14.70 -19.86
C PRO A 213 1.82 -14.30 -19.27
N ASP A 214 1.81 -13.71 -18.09
CA ASP A 214 0.58 -13.50 -17.30
C ASP A 214 -0.45 -12.63 -18.04
N GLY A 215 0.00 -11.54 -18.68
CA GLY A 215 -0.85 -10.64 -19.45
C GLY A 215 -1.46 -11.31 -20.69
N VAL A 216 -0.77 -12.28 -21.30
CA VAL A 216 -1.33 -13.09 -22.40
C VAL A 216 -2.46 -13.98 -21.89
N VAL A 217 -2.26 -14.65 -20.76
CA VAL A 217 -3.26 -15.55 -20.15
C VAL A 217 -4.48 -14.75 -19.70
N LEU A 218 -4.26 -13.63 -19.01
CA LEU A 218 -5.33 -12.72 -18.58
C LEU A 218 -6.10 -12.14 -19.78
N GLY A 219 -5.41 -11.76 -20.86
CA GLY A 219 -6.06 -11.34 -22.10
C GLY A 219 -6.99 -12.43 -22.66
N ALA A 220 -6.53 -13.68 -22.70
CA ALA A 220 -7.36 -14.81 -23.14
C ALA A 220 -8.58 -15.04 -22.22
N ILE A 221 -8.42 -14.88 -20.91
CA ILE A 221 -9.54 -14.94 -19.94
C ILE A 221 -10.56 -13.83 -20.24
N ALA A 222 -10.09 -12.60 -20.45
CA ALA A 222 -10.94 -11.45 -20.74
C ALA A 222 -11.70 -11.60 -22.07
N ASP A 223 -11.06 -12.17 -23.09
CA ASP A 223 -11.69 -12.43 -24.38
C ASP A 223 -12.77 -13.53 -24.27
N LEU A 224 -12.45 -14.64 -23.58
CA LEU A 224 -13.41 -15.72 -23.32
C LEU A 224 -14.60 -15.26 -22.48
N HIS A 225 -14.37 -14.36 -21.52
CA HIS A 225 -15.44 -13.72 -20.78
C HIS A 225 -16.32 -12.83 -21.66
N GLY A 226 -15.71 -12.03 -22.54
CA GLY A 226 -16.42 -11.14 -23.47
C GLY A 226 -17.36 -11.86 -24.43
N ILE A 227 -17.05 -13.11 -24.80
CA ILE A 227 -17.91 -13.98 -25.62
C ILE A 227 -18.81 -14.92 -24.80
N GLY A 228 -18.85 -14.77 -23.47
CA GLY A 228 -19.76 -15.48 -22.59
C GLY A 228 -19.43 -16.96 -22.34
N LEU A 229 -18.17 -17.36 -22.53
CA LEU A 229 -17.72 -18.76 -22.30
C LEU A 229 -17.08 -18.97 -20.93
N VAL A 230 -16.69 -17.89 -20.27
CA VAL A 230 -16.23 -17.88 -18.88
C VAL A 230 -17.03 -16.86 -18.10
N ALA A 231 -17.46 -17.25 -16.90
CA ALA A 231 -18.01 -16.37 -15.90
C ALA A 231 -17.11 -16.39 -14.66
N PHE A 232 -17.28 -15.39 -13.80
CA PHE A 232 -16.56 -15.31 -12.54
C PHE A 232 -17.55 -15.40 -11.40
N ASP A 233 -17.17 -16.15 -10.37
CA ASP A 233 -17.74 -15.94 -9.05
C ASP A 233 -16.88 -14.94 -8.31
N GLU A 234 -17.49 -14.07 -7.50
CA GLU A 234 -16.73 -13.20 -6.61
C GLU A 234 -15.70 -14.03 -5.85
N PRO A 235 -14.47 -13.52 -5.64
CA PRO A 235 -13.53 -14.17 -4.75
C PRO A 235 -14.25 -14.45 -3.44
N GLU A 236 -14.09 -15.63 -2.87
CA GLU A 236 -14.56 -15.87 -1.51
C GLU A 236 -13.71 -14.99 -0.58
N ILE A 237 -14.18 -13.76 -0.34
CA ILE A 237 -13.54 -12.83 0.56
C ILE A 237 -13.76 -13.41 1.95
N LYS A 238 -12.75 -14.13 2.44
CA LYS A 238 -12.79 -14.73 3.78
C LYS A 238 -13.03 -13.68 4.84
N VAL A 239 -12.48 -12.48 4.69
CA VAL A 239 -12.61 -11.39 5.67
C VAL A 239 -13.07 -10.10 4.98
N ARG A 240 -14.23 -9.57 5.35
CA ARG A 240 -14.70 -8.25 4.90
C ARG A 240 -14.24 -7.18 5.89
N VAL A 241 -13.85 -6.02 5.36
CA VAL A 241 -13.44 -4.87 6.19
C VAL A 241 -14.55 -3.86 6.28
N VAL A 242 -14.86 -3.45 7.50
CA VAL A 242 -15.83 -2.39 7.80
C VAL A 242 -15.07 -1.24 8.47
N THR A 243 -15.40 -0.02 8.09
CA THR A 243 -14.97 1.18 8.82
C THR A 243 -16.15 2.15 8.96
N ASP A 244 -15.89 3.36 9.46
CA ASP A 244 -16.89 4.40 9.57
C ASP A 244 -16.50 5.67 8.79
N SER A 245 -17.45 6.55 8.55
CA SER A 245 -17.26 7.71 7.66
C SER A 245 -16.14 8.66 8.08
N THR A 246 -15.72 8.64 9.36
CA THR A 246 -14.63 9.48 9.84
C THR A 246 -13.24 9.00 9.41
N ALA A 247 -13.16 7.90 8.67
CA ALA A 247 -11.96 7.53 7.93
C ALA A 247 -11.65 8.55 6.82
N ASP A 248 -12.65 9.32 6.37
CA ASP A 248 -12.54 10.27 5.25
C ASP A 248 -11.97 9.58 3.99
N LEU A 249 -12.33 8.31 3.76
CA LEU A 249 -11.90 7.57 2.58
C LEU A 249 -12.58 8.14 1.32
N PRO A 250 -11.82 8.42 0.24
CA PRO A 250 -12.40 8.65 -1.07
C PRO A 250 -13.28 7.45 -1.50
N PRO A 251 -14.44 7.67 -2.12
CA PRO A 251 -15.35 6.59 -2.51
C PRO A 251 -14.70 5.53 -3.40
N ASP A 252 -13.87 5.94 -4.35
CA ASP A 252 -13.13 5.07 -5.26
C ASP A 252 -12.09 4.21 -4.53
N VAL A 253 -11.46 4.74 -3.48
CA VAL A 253 -10.51 4.01 -2.64
C VAL A 253 -11.24 2.97 -1.78
N ALA A 254 -12.38 3.35 -1.19
CA ALA A 254 -13.22 2.41 -0.44
C ALA A 254 -13.74 1.28 -1.34
N GLU A 255 -14.22 1.61 -2.55
CA GLU A 255 -14.69 0.64 -3.54
C GLU A 255 -13.57 -0.31 -4.01
N LYS A 256 -12.42 0.24 -4.41
CA LYS A 256 -11.26 -0.54 -4.87
C LYS A 256 -10.76 -1.51 -3.82
N ASN A 257 -10.78 -1.13 -2.55
CA ASN A 257 -10.36 -1.98 -1.44
C ASN A 257 -11.52 -2.79 -0.83
N ARG A 258 -12.74 -2.70 -1.39
CA ARG A 258 -13.95 -3.40 -0.93
C ARG A 258 -14.27 -3.15 0.56
N ILE A 259 -14.03 -1.93 1.02
CA ILE A 259 -14.28 -1.49 2.39
C ILE A 259 -15.73 -1.03 2.50
N HIS A 260 -16.46 -1.58 3.46
CA HIS A 260 -17.80 -1.13 3.78
C HIS A 260 -17.74 0.01 4.80
N VAL A 261 -18.33 1.17 4.47
CA VAL A 261 -18.28 2.36 5.32
C VAL A 261 -19.63 2.59 5.99
N VAL A 262 -19.66 2.64 7.33
CA VAL A 262 -20.86 2.95 8.10
C VAL A 262 -20.93 4.46 8.41
N PRO A 263 -21.95 5.18 7.92
CA PRO A 263 -21.99 6.64 8.04
C PRO A 263 -22.35 7.12 9.44
N LEU A 264 -21.53 8.02 9.98
CA LEU A 264 -21.89 8.85 11.13
C LEU A 264 -22.88 9.93 10.70
N SER A 265 -23.42 10.69 11.66
CA SER A 265 -24.42 11.72 11.39
C SER A 265 -23.99 13.09 11.89
N VAL A 266 -24.31 14.12 11.11
CA VAL A 266 -24.19 15.54 11.49
C VAL A 266 -25.58 16.13 11.69
N LEU A 267 -25.71 16.94 12.74
CA LEU A 267 -26.95 17.58 13.15
C LEU A 267 -26.80 19.10 13.06
N PHE A 268 -27.65 19.74 12.25
CA PHE A 268 -27.81 21.19 12.23
C PHE A 268 -29.18 21.54 12.82
N GLY A 269 -29.21 21.95 14.08
CA GLY A 269 -30.46 22.19 14.80
C GLY A 269 -31.31 20.92 14.93
N LYS A 270 -32.34 20.79 14.08
CA LYS A 270 -33.24 19.62 14.03
C LYS A 270 -33.01 18.73 12.79
N GLU A 271 -32.18 19.16 11.86
CA GLU A 271 -31.92 18.45 10.62
C GLU A 271 -30.76 17.46 10.81
N PHE A 272 -30.94 16.24 10.35
CA PHE A 272 -29.99 15.13 10.46
C PHE A 272 -29.49 14.75 9.08
N TYR A 273 -28.18 14.61 8.94
CA TYR A 273 -27.53 14.21 7.69
C TYR A 273 -26.56 13.07 7.93
N LYS A 274 -26.64 12.00 7.12
CA LYS A 274 -25.61 10.97 7.03
C LYS A 274 -24.39 11.49 6.28
N ASP A 275 -23.25 11.36 6.93
CA ASP A 275 -21.94 11.77 6.41
C ASP A 275 -21.58 10.98 5.15
N GLY A 276 -21.28 11.69 4.05
CA GLY A 276 -20.97 11.10 2.74
C GLY A 276 -22.17 10.57 1.96
N ILE A 277 -23.35 10.46 2.59
CA ILE A 277 -24.59 9.98 1.96
C ILE A 277 -25.54 11.14 1.69
N ASP A 278 -26.03 11.79 2.74
CA ASP A 278 -26.96 12.92 2.63
C ASP A 278 -26.23 14.26 2.47
N LEU A 279 -25.01 14.34 3.01
CA LEU A 279 -24.21 15.57 3.01
C LEU A 279 -22.75 15.25 2.65
N ARG A 280 -22.32 15.76 1.50
CA ARG A 280 -20.93 15.65 1.02
C ARG A 280 -20.07 16.82 1.54
N PRO A 281 -18.73 16.69 1.59
CA PRO A 281 -17.84 17.72 2.15
C PRO A 281 -18.09 19.13 1.63
N ALA A 282 -18.12 19.35 0.32
CA ALA A 282 -18.35 20.67 -0.28
C ALA A 282 -19.65 21.33 0.23
N ALA A 283 -20.77 20.60 0.19
CA ALA A 283 -22.06 21.08 0.66
C ALA A 283 -22.08 21.31 2.18
N PHE A 284 -21.35 20.50 2.96
CA PHE A 284 -21.19 20.71 4.40
C PHE A 284 -20.47 22.02 4.70
N TYR A 285 -19.34 22.30 4.05
CA TYR A 285 -18.58 23.51 4.33
C TYR A 285 -19.31 24.77 3.86
N GLU A 286 -20.12 24.70 2.79
CA GLU A 286 -21.06 25.76 2.44
C GLU A 286 -22.11 25.98 3.54
N LEU A 287 -22.72 24.89 4.03
CA LEU A 287 -23.73 24.95 5.08
C LEU A 287 -23.18 25.50 6.40
N LEU A 288 -21.93 25.17 6.73
CA LEU A 288 -21.24 25.61 7.95
C LEU A 288 -21.03 27.13 7.99
N GLN A 289 -21.02 27.81 6.84
CA GLN A 289 -20.92 29.27 6.76
C GLN A 289 -22.24 29.97 7.16
N ASP A 290 -23.38 29.28 7.15
CA ASP A 290 -24.65 29.83 7.60
C ASP A 290 -24.74 29.85 9.14
N HIS A 291 -24.20 30.91 9.73
CA HIS A 291 -24.18 31.11 11.18
C HIS A 291 -25.57 31.06 11.85
N LYS A 292 -26.67 31.23 11.10
CA LYS A 292 -28.04 31.15 11.66
C LYS A 292 -28.41 29.73 12.11
N ARG A 293 -27.75 28.71 11.57
CA ARG A 293 -27.98 27.29 11.90
C ARG A 293 -27.29 26.83 13.18
N GLY A 294 -26.41 27.65 13.73
CA GLY A 294 -25.60 27.30 14.89
C GLY A 294 -24.47 26.32 14.55
N HIS A 295 -23.67 25.97 15.56
CA HIS A 295 -22.59 25.00 15.40
C HIS A 295 -23.17 23.57 15.35
N PRO A 296 -22.79 22.75 14.35
CA PRO A 296 -23.32 21.40 14.23
C PRO A 296 -22.89 20.49 15.37
N GLN A 297 -23.64 19.42 15.57
CA GLN A 297 -23.27 18.32 16.47
C GLN A 297 -23.10 17.04 15.66
N THR A 298 -22.40 16.06 16.22
CA THR A 298 -22.17 14.77 15.56
C THR A 298 -22.68 13.62 16.42
N SER A 299 -23.21 12.58 15.79
CA SER A 299 -23.63 11.35 16.45
C SER A 299 -22.90 10.13 15.84
N PRO A 300 -22.43 9.17 16.67
CA PRO A 300 -21.98 7.88 16.18
C PRO A 300 -23.13 7.13 15.49
N PRO A 301 -22.84 6.12 14.65
CA PRO A 301 -23.87 5.25 14.10
C PRO A 301 -24.53 4.50 15.25
N THR A 302 -25.81 4.21 15.11
CA THR A 302 -26.53 3.40 16.09
C THR A 302 -26.08 1.94 16.02
N LYS A 303 -26.29 1.20 17.10
CA LYS A 303 -26.15 -0.26 17.09
C LYS A 303 -26.98 -0.92 15.98
N GLY A 304 -28.20 -0.43 15.72
CA GLY A 304 -29.07 -0.95 14.66
C GLY A 304 -28.49 -0.75 13.25
N GLU A 305 -27.80 0.35 13.03
CA GLU A 305 -27.10 0.63 11.76
C GLU A 305 -25.91 -0.29 11.58
N PHE A 306 -25.14 -0.56 12.65
CA PHE A 306 -24.08 -1.56 12.61
C PHE A 306 -24.62 -2.99 12.38
N LEU A 307 -25.72 -3.37 13.03
CA LEU A 307 -26.38 -4.66 12.76
C LEU A 307 -26.77 -4.78 11.28
N ALA A 308 -27.37 -3.73 10.71
CA ALA A 308 -27.73 -3.70 9.30
C ALA A 308 -26.50 -3.80 8.37
N ALA A 309 -25.43 -3.07 8.68
CA ALA A 309 -24.17 -3.16 7.93
C ALA A 309 -23.54 -4.56 8.00
N TYR A 310 -23.47 -5.16 9.19
CA TYR A 310 -22.91 -6.50 9.37
C TYR A 310 -23.72 -7.58 8.64
N ARG A 311 -25.06 -7.48 8.59
CA ARG A 311 -25.89 -8.38 7.77
C ARG A 311 -25.50 -8.38 6.30
N GLN A 312 -25.07 -7.24 5.77
CA GLN A 312 -24.70 -7.11 4.35
C GLN A 312 -23.33 -7.74 4.04
N VAL A 313 -22.42 -7.78 5.02
CA VAL A 313 -21.04 -8.22 4.79
C VAL A 313 -20.71 -9.59 5.37
N VAL A 314 -21.43 -10.05 6.41
CA VAL A 314 -21.08 -11.28 7.13
C VAL A 314 -21.27 -12.54 6.30
N GLY A 315 -22.23 -12.57 5.35
CA GLY A 315 -22.49 -13.65 4.39
C GLY A 315 -21.75 -14.97 4.67
N ARG A 316 -20.71 -15.26 3.88
CA ARG A 316 -19.74 -16.36 4.10
C ARG A 316 -18.39 -15.85 4.65
N SER A 317 -18.35 -14.64 5.20
CA SER A 317 -17.13 -13.92 5.55
C SER A 317 -17.02 -13.69 7.06
N ASP A 318 -15.80 -13.71 7.57
CA ASP A 318 -15.45 -13.03 8.81
C ASP A 318 -15.43 -11.51 8.59
N VAL A 319 -15.43 -10.74 9.66
CA VAL A 319 -15.44 -9.27 9.61
C VAL A 319 -14.36 -8.69 10.51
N VAL A 320 -13.59 -7.75 9.96
CA VAL A 320 -12.71 -6.85 10.72
C VAL A 320 -13.25 -5.43 10.60
N SER A 321 -13.67 -4.86 11.73
CA SER A 321 -14.38 -3.58 11.81
C SER A 321 -13.49 -2.54 12.50
N VAL A 322 -12.80 -1.70 11.73
CA VAL A 322 -11.80 -0.73 12.21
C VAL A 322 -12.43 0.67 12.31
N HIS A 323 -12.44 1.26 13.51
CA HIS A 323 -13.20 2.49 13.77
C HIS A 323 -12.39 3.59 14.42
N ILE A 324 -12.90 4.82 14.32
CA ILE A 324 -12.39 6.00 15.04
C ILE A 324 -12.13 5.71 16.51
N SER A 325 -11.14 6.40 17.06
CA SER A 325 -10.78 6.28 18.47
C SER A 325 -11.98 6.33 19.42
N GLU A 326 -12.03 5.38 20.35
CA GLU A 326 -13.03 5.35 21.42
C GLU A 326 -12.94 6.54 22.40
N LYS A 327 -11.81 7.26 22.38
CA LYS A 327 -11.64 8.51 23.12
C LYS A 327 -12.40 9.67 22.47
N MET A 328 -12.72 9.57 21.19
CA MET A 328 -13.40 10.62 20.42
C MET A 328 -14.89 10.31 20.20
N SER A 329 -15.24 9.03 20.04
CA SER A 329 -16.59 8.59 19.69
C SER A 329 -16.96 7.23 20.31
N LYS A 330 -18.26 6.98 20.47
CA LYS A 330 -18.79 5.67 20.90
C LYS A 330 -18.93 4.67 19.73
N THR A 331 -18.42 4.99 18.54
CA THR A 331 -18.58 4.20 17.31
C THR A 331 -18.16 2.74 17.50
N ALA A 332 -16.92 2.47 17.95
CA ALA A 332 -16.44 1.10 18.17
C ALA A 332 -17.21 0.37 19.29
N ALA A 333 -17.65 1.09 20.34
CA ALA A 333 -18.50 0.51 21.38
C ALA A 333 -19.88 0.08 20.84
N HIS A 334 -20.49 0.88 19.96
CA HIS A 334 -21.74 0.53 19.29
C HIS A 334 -21.58 -0.65 18.33
N ALA A 335 -20.47 -0.68 17.57
CA ALA A 335 -20.08 -1.82 16.73
C ALA A 335 -19.95 -3.12 17.55
N ARG A 336 -19.23 -3.10 18.69
CA ARG A 336 -19.12 -4.26 19.59
C ARG A 336 -20.47 -4.69 20.18
N ALA A 337 -21.33 -3.74 20.52
CA ALA A 337 -22.68 -4.04 20.99
C ALA A 337 -23.52 -4.72 19.89
N ALA A 338 -23.38 -4.30 18.63
CA ALA A 338 -24.04 -4.91 17.49
C ALA A 338 -23.53 -6.35 17.24
N VAL A 339 -22.22 -6.58 17.32
CA VAL A 339 -21.63 -7.93 17.24
C VAL A 339 -22.22 -8.86 18.31
N LYS A 340 -22.29 -8.39 19.56
CA LYS A 340 -22.83 -9.19 20.67
C LYS A 340 -24.31 -9.53 20.47
N GLU A 341 -25.11 -8.55 20.04
CA GLU A 341 -26.56 -8.73 19.83
C GLU A 341 -26.88 -9.59 18.62
N GLY A 342 -26.14 -9.41 17.52
CA GLY A 342 -26.35 -10.15 16.28
C GLY A 342 -25.72 -11.54 16.24
N SER A 343 -25.07 -12.01 17.32
CA SER A 343 -24.28 -13.25 17.32
C SER A 343 -25.04 -14.48 16.79
N ASP A 344 -26.27 -14.70 17.25
CA ASP A 344 -27.09 -15.82 16.77
C ASP A 344 -27.53 -15.64 15.31
N GLU A 345 -27.91 -14.42 14.93
CA GLU A 345 -28.29 -14.08 13.57
C GLU A 345 -27.14 -14.28 12.58
N PHE A 346 -25.94 -13.79 12.93
CA PHE A 346 -24.74 -13.91 12.11
C PHE A 346 -24.30 -15.37 11.96
N ARG A 347 -24.46 -16.19 13.00
CA ARG A 347 -24.25 -17.65 12.91
C ARG A 347 -25.23 -18.30 11.93
N THR A 348 -26.51 -17.91 11.97
CA THR A 348 -27.52 -18.41 11.03
C THR A 348 -27.21 -17.97 9.60
N LEU A 349 -26.82 -16.70 9.39
CA LEU A 349 -26.46 -16.18 8.06
C LEU A 349 -25.24 -16.88 7.48
N ARG A 350 -24.26 -17.23 8.32
CA ARG A 350 -23.05 -17.95 7.88
C ARG A 350 -23.34 -19.38 7.43
N GLY A 351 -24.23 -20.08 8.12
CA GLY A 351 -24.68 -21.44 7.76
C GLY A 351 -23.65 -22.56 7.98
N ASP A 352 -22.35 -22.25 8.07
CA ASP A 352 -21.26 -23.22 8.27
C ASP A 352 -20.38 -22.96 9.50
N GLY A 353 -20.80 -22.09 10.43
CA GLY A 353 -20.07 -21.83 11.66
C GLY A 353 -20.44 -20.50 12.32
N THR A 354 -19.65 -20.09 13.30
CA THR A 354 -19.75 -18.73 13.87
C THR A 354 -18.72 -17.83 13.19
N PRO A 355 -19.14 -16.72 12.55
CA PRO A 355 -18.20 -15.78 11.96
C PRO A 355 -17.31 -15.14 13.02
N ALA A 356 -16.02 -14.97 12.72
CA ALA A 356 -15.17 -14.10 13.50
C ALA A 356 -15.56 -12.64 13.23
N MET A 357 -15.86 -11.90 14.29
CA MET A 357 -16.32 -10.52 14.23
C MET A 357 -15.39 -9.67 15.11
N GLU A 358 -14.29 -9.19 14.53
CA GLU A 358 -13.24 -8.46 15.23
C GLU A 358 -13.48 -6.95 15.11
N VAL A 359 -13.76 -6.27 16.22
CA VAL A 359 -13.92 -4.80 16.26
C VAL A 359 -12.67 -4.16 16.84
N VAL A 360 -12.05 -3.28 16.07
CA VAL A 360 -10.78 -2.63 16.39
C VAL A 360 -10.99 -1.14 16.66
N ASP A 361 -10.58 -0.71 17.85
CA ASP A 361 -10.35 0.71 18.15
C ASP A 361 -9.04 1.14 17.49
N SER A 362 -9.11 2.00 16.47
CA SER A 362 -7.91 2.43 15.74
C SER A 362 -6.98 3.31 16.56
N LEU A 363 -7.48 3.99 17.62
CA LEU A 363 -6.81 5.13 18.24
C LEU A 363 -6.43 6.26 17.27
N GLN A 364 -7.09 6.31 16.11
CA GLN A 364 -6.87 7.26 15.03
C GLN A 364 -8.20 7.85 14.55
N VAL A 365 -8.11 8.80 13.61
CA VAL A 365 -9.22 9.46 12.92
C VAL A 365 -8.74 9.93 11.54
N SER A 366 -9.66 10.19 10.61
CA SER A 366 -9.37 10.74 9.28
C SER A 366 -8.28 9.93 8.56
N SER A 367 -7.30 10.57 7.93
CA SER A 367 -6.20 9.90 7.21
C SER A 367 -5.54 8.77 8.00
N GLY A 368 -5.38 8.90 9.33
CA GLY A 368 -4.79 7.84 10.15
C GLY A 368 -5.67 6.59 10.24
N LEU A 369 -7.00 6.78 10.31
CA LEU A 369 -7.97 5.69 10.27
C LEU A 369 -8.09 5.10 8.85
N ALA A 370 -8.09 5.94 7.81
CA ALA A 370 -8.08 5.49 6.41
C ALA A 370 -6.91 4.55 6.12
N LEU A 371 -5.68 4.90 6.54
CA LEU A 371 -4.51 4.05 6.35
C LEU A 371 -4.71 2.67 7.00
N LEU A 372 -5.22 2.61 8.24
CA LEU A 372 -5.48 1.32 8.90
C LEU A 372 -6.58 0.51 8.22
N ALA A 373 -7.66 1.15 7.75
CA ALA A 373 -8.74 0.47 7.06
C ALA A 373 -8.27 -0.12 5.71
N VAL A 374 -7.48 0.65 4.95
CA VAL A 374 -6.86 0.18 3.70
C VAL A 374 -5.88 -0.96 3.95
N ILE A 375 -5.03 -0.85 4.97
CA ILE A 375 -4.11 -1.93 5.35
C ILE A 375 -4.89 -3.19 5.73
N ALA A 376 -5.95 -3.07 6.54
CA ALA A 376 -6.78 -4.21 6.93
C ALA A 376 -7.39 -4.90 5.70
N ALA A 377 -7.88 -4.13 4.73
CA ALA A 377 -8.45 -4.66 3.50
C ALA A 377 -7.39 -5.39 2.65
N ARG A 378 -6.18 -4.85 2.60
CA ARG A 378 -5.06 -5.47 1.88
C ARG A 378 -4.57 -6.76 2.53
N LEU A 379 -4.60 -6.85 3.85
CA LEU A 379 -4.32 -8.09 4.57
C LEU A 379 -5.44 -9.12 4.34
N ALA A 380 -6.70 -8.69 4.29
CA ALA A 380 -7.83 -9.55 3.95
C ALA A 380 -7.75 -10.10 2.51
N MET A 381 -7.33 -9.27 1.54
CA MET A 381 -7.08 -9.72 0.16
C MET A 381 -5.95 -10.74 0.06
N ARG A 382 -4.98 -10.67 0.99
CA ARG A 382 -3.91 -11.68 1.17
C ARG A 382 -4.36 -12.92 1.95
N ARG A 383 -5.67 -13.06 2.19
CA ARG A 383 -6.30 -14.21 2.85
C ARG A 383 -5.82 -14.46 4.27
N LEU A 384 -5.33 -13.44 4.97
CA LEU A 384 -5.08 -13.55 6.41
C LEU A 384 -6.42 -13.73 7.15
N GLU A 385 -6.37 -14.46 8.26
CA GLU A 385 -7.53 -14.70 9.12
C GLU A 385 -7.85 -13.44 9.94
N ALA A 386 -9.12 -13.22 10.29
CA ALA A 386 -9.58 -11.98 10.93
C ALA A 386 -8.83 -11.62 12.22
N SER A 387 -8.49 -12.62 13.04
CA SER A 387 -7.74 -12.44 14.28
C SER A 387 -6.30 -11.98 14.05
N GLU A 388 -5.65 -12.48 12.99
CA GLU A 388 -4.30 -12.05 12.60
C GLU A 388 -4.33 -10.61 12.07
N ILE A 389 -5.32 -10.28 11.24
CA ILE A 389 -5.51 -8.91 10.73
C ILE A 389 -5.67 -7.94 11.91
N ARG A 390 -6.56 -8.26 12.86
CA ARG A 390 -6.72 -7.45 14.08
C ARG A 390 -5.40 -7.24 14.80
N ALA A 391 -4.65 -8.32 15.07
CA ALA A 391 -3.39 -8.24 15.79
C ALA A 391 -2.36 -7.34 15.08
N ARG A 392 -2.26 -7.44 13.75
CA ARG A 392 -1.39 -6.59 12.93
C ARG A 392 -1.82 -5.12 12.97
N ILE A 393 -3.12 -4.83 12.83
CA ILE A 393 -3.65 -3.46 12.92
C ILE A 393 -3.38 -2.85 14.30
N GLU A 394 -3.57 -3.61 15.38
CA GLU A 394 -3.27 -3.15 16.74
C GLU A 394 -1.77 -2.91 16.98
N ALA A 395 -0.89 -3.64 16.30
CA ALA A 395 0.57 -3.44 16.33
C ALA A 395 1.05 -2.28 15.44
N MET A 396 0.34 -1.98 14.35
CA MET A 396 0.66 -0.90 13.41
C MET A 396 0.14 0.46 13.88
N ARG A 397 -1.04 0.54 14.51
CA ARG A 397 -1.66 1.81 14.92
C ARG A 397 -0.78 2.78 15.74
N PRO A 398 0.14 2.36 16.66
CA PRO A 398 1.00 3.31 17.36
C PRO A 398 2.10 3.92 16.49
N ARG A 399 2.40 3.33 15.32
CA ARG A 399 3.38 3.82 14.33
C ARG A 399 2.76 4.72 13.27
N ILE A 400 1.47 5.02 13.39
CA ILE A 400 0.80 6.01 12.54
C ILE A 400 0.85 7.36 13.22
N HIS A 401 1.59 8.27 12.60
CA HIS A 401 1.82 9.61 13.11
C HIS A 401 0.94 10.61 12.38
N LEU A 402 -0.21 10.97 12.97
CA LEU A 402 -1.10 12.01 12.46
C LEU A 402 -0.76 13.36 13.09
N LEU A 403 -0.42 14.34 12.24
CA LEU A 403 -0.30 15.75 12.60
C LEU A 403 -1.21 16.60 11.73
N PHE A 404 -1.75 17.66 12.29
CA PHE A 404 -2.62 18.57 11.56
C PHE A 404 -2.55 20.00 12.11
N VAL A 405 -2.91 20.95 11.26
CA VAL A 405 -3.01 22.38 11.58
C VAL A 405 -4.45 22.79 11.42
N VAL A 406 -4.97 23.56 12.37
CA VAL A 406 -6.32 24.17 12.29
C VAL A 406 -6.23 25.68 12.27
N ASP A 407 -7.26 26.33 11.72
CA ASP A 407 -7.36 27.78 11.72
C ASP A 407 -7.68 28.35 13.09
N THR A 408 -8.50 27.62 13.86
CA THR A 408 -8.89 27.98 15.22
C THR A 408 -9.18 26.72 16.03
N LEU A 409 -8.92 26.77 17.34
CA LEU A 409 -9.28 25.70 18.29
C LEU A 409 -10.77 25.73 18.66
N GLU A 410 -11.53 26.72 18.19
CA GLU A 410 -12.94 26.91 18.55
C GLU A 410 -13.84 25.74 18.15
N TYR A 411 -13.64 25.17 16.96
CA TYR A 411 -14.39 23.98 16.52
C TYR A 411 -14.14 22.79 17.44
N LEU A 412 -12.86 22.54 17.77
CA LEU A 412 -12.47 21.42 18.63
C LEU A 412 -13.04 21.59 20.04
N ALA A 413 -13.03 22.83 20.55
CA ALA A 413 -13.56 23.15 21.87
C ALA A 413 -15.09 23.02 21.93
N ARG A 414 -15.81 23.56 20.93
CA ARG A 414 -17.28 23.45 20.85
C ARG A 414 -17.74 22.01 20.66
N GLY A 415 -17.01 21.25 19.85
CA GLY A 415 -17.24 19.83 19.65
C GLY A 415 -16.85 18.96 20.85
N GLY A 416 -16.09 19.49 21.82
CA GLY A 416 -15.63 18.76 23.01
C GLY A 416 -14.51 17.75 22.74
N ARG A 417 -13.87 17.81 21.56
CA ARG A 417 -12.80 16.89 21.13
C ARG A 417 -11.42 17.57 21.11
N ILE A 418 -11.32 18.74 21.73
CA ILE A 418 -10.05 19.47 21.89
C ILE A 418 -9.01 18.72 22.73
N GLY A 419 -9.44 17.79 23.58
CA GLY A 419 -8.55 16.97 24.40
C GLY A 419 -7.56 17.82 25.20
N GLN A 420 -6.30 17.43 25.17
CA GLN A 420 -5.23 18.12 25.90
C GLN A 420 -4.89 19.49 25.29
N ALA A 421 -5.32 19.76 24.05
CA ALA A 421 -5.11 21.06 23.40
C ALA A 421 -5.97 22.18 24.04
N GLN A 422 -6.85 21.85 25.00
CA GLN A 422 -7.59 22.83 25.78
C GLN A 422 -6.66 23.80 26.51
N ALA A 423 -5.44 23.37 26.88
CA ALA A 423 -4.43 24.21 27.50
C ALA A 423 -4.00 25.40 26.61
N TRP A 424 -4.24 25.34 25.29
CA TRP A 424 -3.94 26.40 24.33
C TRP A 424 -5.18 27.18 23.89
N PHE A 425 -6.35 26.86 24.45
CA PHE A 425 -7.59 27.55 24.16
C PHE A 425 -7.54 28.99 24.72
N GLY A 426 -7.69 29.99 23.84
CA GLY A 426 -7.52 31.42 24.16
C GLY A 426 -6.19 32.06 23.73
N GLY A 427 -5.44 31.44 22.82
CA GLY A 427 -4.13 31.90 22.34
C GLY A 427 -4.12 33.16 21.44
N LEU A 428 -2.93 33.76 21.29
CA LEU A 428 -2.66 35.01 20.57
C LEU A 428 -3.02 34.97 19.07
N LEU A 429 -3.56 36.09 18.57
CA LEU A 429 -3.88 36.32 17.16
C LEU A 429 -2.68 36.02 16.23
N GLY A 430 -2.92 35.22 15.19
CA GLY A 430 -1.93 34.92 14.14
C GLY A 430 -0.98 33.75 14.44
N ILE A 431 -1.20 33.02 15.53
CA ILE A 431 -0.52 31.74 15.81
C ILE A 431 -1.36 30.58 15.27
N LYS A 432 -0.73 29.68 14.52
CA LYS A 432 -1.33 28.43 14.03
C LYS A 432 -0.89 27.27 14.93
N PRO A 433 -1.83 26.58 15.60
CA PRO A 433 -1.52 25.39 16.39
C PRO A 433 -1.25 24.20 15.46
N ILE A 434 -0.17 23.47 15.75
CA ILE A 434 0.10 22.14 15.22
C ILE A 434 -0.33 21.15 16.29
N LEU A 435 -1.28 20.29 15.94
CA LEU A 435 -1.87 19.29 16.78
C LEU A 435 -1.50 17.90 16.27
N GLY A 436 -1.65 16.90 17.12
CA GLY A 436 -1.50 15.50 16.73
C GLY A 436 -2.51 14.62 17.44
N VAL A 437 -2.52 13.35 17.06
CA VAL A 437 -3.27 12.30 17.76
C VAL A 437 -2.29 11.36 18.45
N VAL A 438 -2.41 11.25 19.77
CA VAL A 438 -1.58 10.36 20.60
C VAL A 438 -2.51 9.59 21.53
N ASN A 439 -2.38 8.27 21.56
CA ASN A 439 -3.25 7.38 22.34
C ASN A 439 -4.75 7.63 22.12
N GLY A 440 -5.14 8.02 20.88
CA GLY A 440 -6.52 8.27 20.51
C GLY A 440 -7.06 9.66 20.87
N GLU A 441 -6.25 10.55 21.46
CA GLU A 441 -6.68 11.90 21.87
C GLU A 441 -5.95 12.99 21.09
N VAL A 442 -6.64 14.12 20.90
CA VAL A 442 -6.02 15.33 20.34
C VAL A 442 -5.05 15.93 21.37
N VAL A 443 -3.80 16.11 20.96
CA VAL A 443 -2.74 16.69 21.78
C VAL A 443 -2.10 17.90 21.09
N PRO A 444 -1.70 18.94 21.86
CA PRO A 444 -0.91 20.04 21.34
C PRO A 444 0.52 19.57 21.08
N VAL A 445 1.07 19.89 19.91
CA VAL A 445 2.42 19.45 19.52
C VAL A 445 3.36 20.65 19.42
N ASP A 446 3.01 21.65 18.62
CA ASP A 446 3.81 22.87 18.46
C ASP A 446 2.93 24.05 18.01
N ARG A 447 3.45 25.28 18.03
CA ARG A 447 2.73 26.48 17.60
C ARG A 447 3.67 27.42 16.85
N VAL A 448 3.25 27.85 15.68
CA VAL A 448 4.07 28.76 14.86
C VAL A 448 3.28 29.95 14.36
N ARG A 449 3.98 31.03 14.02
CA ARG A 449 3.36 32.23 13.44
C ARG A 449 3.25 32.09 11.93
N GLY A 450 2.04 32.28 11.40
CA GLY A 450 1.73 32.20 9.96
C GLY A 450 1.57 30.77 9.41
N GLY A 451 0.57 30.56 8.54
CA GLY A 451 0.20 29.24 8.00
C GLY A 451 1.29 28.59 7.14
N ALA A 452 2.05 29.39 6.39
CA ALA A 452 3.13 28.87 5.55
C ALA A 452 4.22 28.15 6.37
N ASN A 453 4.57 28.69 7.54
CA ASN A 453 5.56 28.09 8.44
C ASN A 453 5.02 26.83 9.15
N ALA A 454 3.69 26.73 9.33
CA ALA A 454 3.08 25.63 10.05
C ALA A 454 3.25 24.29 9.34
N GLN A 455 3.06 24.24 8.02
CA GLN A 455 3.22 22.98 7.27
C GLN A 455 4.69 22.54 7.19
N ALA A 456 5.63 23.48 7.02
CA ALA A 456 7.06 23.15 7.03
C ALA A 456 7.48 22.59 8.40
N ARG A 457 7.00 23.20 9.49
CA ARG A 457 7.24 22.69 10.84
C ARG A 457 6.55 21.34 11.10
N LEU A 458 5.33 21.15 10.59
CA LEU A 458 4.61 19.87 10.65
C LEU A 458 5.43 18.76 9.98
N VAL A 459 5.97 19.00 8.78
CA VAL A 459 6.82 18.03 8.08
C VAL A 459 8.10 17.75 8.86
N ALA A 460 8.76 18.77 9.42
CA ALA A 460 9.92 18.57 10.28
C ALA A 460 9.61 17.68 11.50
N LEU A 461 8.47 17.91 12.16
CA LEU A 461 8.01 17.08 13.28
C LEU A 461 7.68 15.64 12.88
N LEU A 462 7.23 15.40 11.63
CA LEU A 462 7.05 14.04 11.11
C LEU A 462 8.40 13.37 10.86
N LYS A 463 9.40 14.08 10.32
CA LYS A 463 10.76 13.56 10.12
C LYS A 463 11.44 13.15 11.42
N GLU A 464 11.07 13.76 12.55
CA GLU A 464 11.56 13.38 13.87
C GLU A 464 10.99 12.03 14.35
N ARG A 465 9.96 11.46 13.68
CA ARG A 465 9.23 10.26 14.13
C ARG A 465 9.47 9.02 13.29
N VAL A 466 9.95 9.19 12.07
CA VAL A 466 10.23 8.11 11.12
C VAL A 466 11.59 8.33 10.51
N ASP A 467 12.21 7.26 10.02
CA ASP A 467 13.44 7.37 9.27
C ASP A 467 13.15 7.94 7.87
N ALA A 468 13.57 9.17 7.60
CA ALA A 468 13.27 9.82 6.32
C ALA A 468 13.96 9.15 5.10
N ALA A 469 14.95 8.29 5.33
CA ALA A 469 15.64 7.55 4.27
C ALA A 469 14.86 6.31 3.80
N ARG A 470 13.84 5.88 4.56
CA ARG A 470 13.06 4.68 4.26
C ARG A 470 11.66 5.03 3.72
N PRO A 471 11.10 4.20 2.82
CA PRO A 471 9.78 4.44 2.25
C PRO A 471 8.68 4.60 3.30
N VAL A 472 7.77 5.54 3.07
CA VAL A 472 6.58 5.77 3.89
C VAL A 472 5.29 5.72 3.07
N ILE A 473 4.20 5.39 3.76
CA ILE A 473 2.84 5.54 3.25
C ILE A 473 2.24 6.77 3.91
N VAL A 474 1.63 7.63 3.10
CA VAL A 474 1.16 8.95 3.54
C VAL A 474 -0.33 9.08 3.25
N GLY A 475 -1.08 9.57 4.23
CA GLY A 475 -2.44 10.05 4.04
C GLY A 475 -2.52 11.55 4.30
N ILE A 476 -3.00 12.35 3.36
CA ILE A 476 -3.28 13.79 3.53
C ILE A 476 -4.78 13.99 3.59
N ALA A 477 -5.25 14.82 4.51
CA ALA A 477 -6.64 15.26 4.54
C ALA A 477 -6.77 16.76 4.80
N HIS A 478 -7.76 17.37 4.17
CA HIS A 478 -8.02 18.81 4.29
C HIS A 478 -9.51 19.16 4.42
N ALA A 479 -9.84 20.25 5.11
CA ALA A 479 -11.20 20.75 5.27
C ALA A 479 -11.41 22.00 4.41
N ALA A 480 -12.00 21.84 3.21
CA ALA A 480 -12.19 22.93 2.23
C ALA A 480 -10.90 23.75 1.98
N ALA A 481 -9.77 23.06 1.84
CA ALA A 481 -8.43 23.65 1.81
C ALA A 481 -7.48 22.96 0.79
N PRO A 482 -7.90 22.78 -0.48
CA PRO A 482 -7.13 22.03 -1.47
C PRO A 482 -5.76 22.65 -1.77
N GLU A 483 -5.64 23.98 -1.77
CA GLU A 483 -4.35 24.66 -1.98
C GLU A 483 -3.35 24.34 -0.85
N TRP A 484 -3.84 24.22 0.38
CA TRP A 484 -3.02 23.84 1.53
C TRP A 484 -2.62 22.37 1.47
N ALA A 485 -3.50 21.48 1.00
CA ALA A 485 -3.19 20.08 0.78
C ALA A 485 -2.11 19.91 -0.30
N ALA A 486 -2.27 20.55 -1.45
CA ALA A 486 -1.29 20.53 -2.54
C ALA A 486 0.09 21.03 -2.07
N ARG A 487 0.12 22.10 -1.27
CA ARG A 487 1.37 22.59 -0.68
C ARG A 487 2.00 21.59 0.30
N LEU A 488 1.19 20.98 1.17
CA LEU A 488 1.67 19.97 2.12
C LEU A 488 2.20 18.73 1.38
N SER A 489 1.51 18.29 0.32
CA SER A 489 1.93 17.20 -0.57
C SER A 489 3.29 17.49 -1.19
N GLY A 490 3.52 18.71 -1.71
CA GLY A 490 4.83 19.10 -2.23
C GLY A 490 5.95 19.09 -1.19
N LEU A 491 5.68 19.52 0.04
CA LEU A 491 6.64 19.47 1.15
C LEU A 491 6.96 18.03 1.57
N LEU A 492 5.97 17.14 1.56
CA LEU A 492 6.14 15.73 1.91
C LEU A 492 6.96 14.98 0.87
N HIS A 493 6.68 15.17 -0.43
CA HIS A 493 7.49 14.59 -1.51
C HIS A 493 8.96 15.06 -1.48
N GLY A 494 9.21 16.30 -1.03
CA GLY A 494 10.58 16.79 -0.85
C GLY A 494 11.27 16.28 0.43
N ALA A 495 10.53 15.66 1.35
CA ALA A 495 11.02 15.28 2.66
C ALA A 495 11.14 13.76 2.88
N PHE A 496 10.40 12.95 2.11
CA PHE A 496 10.28 11.51 2.28
C PHE A 496 10.25 10.79 0.92
N GLU A 497 10.73 9.54 0.91
CA GLU A 497 10.42 8.58 -0.14
C GLU A 497 8.98 8.06 0.07
N ILE A 498 8.04 8.51 -0.76
CA ILE A 498 6.62 8.17 -0.61
C ILE A 498 6.30 6.95 -1.50
N ALA A 499 6.06 5.80 -0.87
CA ALA A 499 5.63 4.58 -1.56
C ALA A 499 4.19 4.68 -2.05
N GLU A 500 3.33 5.36 -1.27
CA GLU A 500 1.94 5.60 -1.61
C GLU A 500 1.42 6.85 -0.92
N LEU A 501 0.62 7.62 -1.64
CA LEU A 501 -0.07 8.80 -1.15
C LEU A 501 -1.58 8.65 -1.34
N LEU A 502 -2.32 8.77 -0.24
CA LEU A 502 -3.78 8.90 -0.23
C LEU A 502 -4.15 10.35 0.13
N GLU A 503 -4.86 11.04 -0.74
CA GLU A 503 -5.37 12.39 -0.46
C GLU A 503 -6.90 12.35 -0.35
N SER A 504 -7.45 13.04 0.66
CA SER A 504 -8.89 13.12 0.86
C SER A 504 -9.37 14.46 1.39
N GLU A 505 -10.66 14.73 1.19
CA GLU A 505 -11.35 15.85 1.81
C GLU A 505 -12.01 15.39 3.11
N ILE A 506 -11.78 16.15 4.20
CA ILE A 506 -12.34 15.88 5.53
C ILE A 506 -13.87 16.00 5.47
N GLY A 507 -14.55 14.92 5.85
CA GLY A 507 -15.99 14.80 5.83
C GLY A 507 -16.72 15.63 6.89
N PRO A 508 -18.04 15.85 6.73
CA PRO A 508 -18.89 16.60 7.65
C PRO A 508 -18.67 16.33 9.15
N VAL A 509 -18.48 15.06 9.53
CA VAL A 509 -18.37 14.68 10.96
C VAL A 509 -17.05 15.16 11.54
N VAL A 510 -15.92 14.85 10.92
CA VAL A 510 -14.61 15.32 11.38
C VAL A 510 -14.52 16.85 11.22
N GLY A 511 -15.02 17.38 10.10
CA GLY A 511 -15.07 18.81 9.78
C GLY A 511 -15.83 19.65 10.81
N THR A 512 -16.86 19.08 11.46
CA THR A 512 -17.56 19.73 12.58
C THR A 512 -16.60 20.06 13.74
N HIS A 513 -15.62 19.20 14.00
CA HIS A 513 -14.68 19.35 15.11
C HIS A 513 -13.42 20.10 14.72
N VAL A 514 -12.92 19.98 13.49
CA VAL A 514 -11.66 20.66 13.08
C VAL A 514 -11.89 22.00 12.39
N GLY A 515 -13.07 22.22 11.82
CA GLY A 515 -13.42 23.42 11.07
C GLY A 515 -12.77 23.51 9.68
N PRO A 516 -13.21 24.47 8.85
CA PRO A 516 -12.60 24.75 7.56
C PRO A 516 -11.17 25.28 7.74
N GLY A 517 -10.33 25.07 6.72
CA GLY A 517 -8.91 25.45 6.76
C GLY A 517 -8.01 24.43 7.46
N CYS A 518 -8.59 23.38 8.07
CA CYS A 518 -7.80 22.28 8.61
C CYS A 518 -7.04 21.54 7.50
N VAL A 519 -5.79 21.19 7.75
CA VAL A 519 -4.97 20.36 6.85
C VAL A 519 -3.98 19.54 7.68
N GLY A 520 -3.80 18.27 7.34
CA GLY A 520 -2.89 17.39 8.07
C GLY A 520 -2.39 16.23 7.23
N ALA A 521 -1.44 15.51 7.80
CA ALA A 521 -0.91 14.27 7.23
C ALA A 521 -0.75 13.21 8.32
N ALA A 522 -1.15 11.99 7.98
CA ALA A 522 -0.76 10.76 8.64
C ALA A 522 0.42 10.14 7.89
N VAL A 523 1.48 9.79 8.62
CA VAL A 523 2.63 9.05 8.07
C VAL A 523 2.73 7.71 8.77
N PHE A 524 2.87 6.65 7.97
CA PHE A 524 3.15 5.30 8.42
C PHE A 524 4.42 4.80 7.75
N GLN A 525 5.37 4.33 8.56
CA GLN A 525 6.59 3.68 8.07
C GLN A 525 6.49 2.17 8.31
N PRO A 526 6.21 1.36 7.27
CA PRO A 526 6.20 -0.09 7.40
C PRO A 526 7.60 -0.62 7.69
N THR A 527 7.70 -1.80 8.32
CA THR A 527 8.93 -2.59 8.28
C THR A 527 9.15 -3.15 6.87
N GLU A 528 10.34 -3.68 6.58
CA GLU A 528 10.61 -4.36 5.29
C GLU A 528 9.60 -5.48 5.01
N ASP A 529 9.35 -6.34 6.01
CA ASP A 529 8.35 -7.43 5.91
C ASP A 529 6.92 -6.93 5.72
N GLU A 530 6.60 -5.75 6.26
CA GLU A 530 5.27 -5.18 6.15
C GLU A 530 5.04 -4.50 4.81
N LEU A 531 6.08 -3.96 4.16
CA LEU A 531 5.96 -3.20 2.92
C LEU A 531 5.26 -4.02 1.84
N ALA A 532 5.63 -5.30 1.68
CA ALA A 532 4.99 -6.21 0.75
C ALA A 532 3.53 -6.54 1.11
N LEU A 533 3.16 -6.46 2.40
CA LEU A 533 1.82 -6.73 2.89
C LEU A 533 0.89 -5.52 2.77
N VAL A 534 1.43 -4.32 2.95
CA VAL A 534 0.66 -3.08 2.92
C VAL A 534 0.63 -2.44 1.55
N ALA A 535 1.49 -2.82 0.61
CA ALA A 535 1.42 -2.37 -0.77
C ALA A 535 0.07 -2.75 -1.43
N PRO A 536 -0.43 -1.93 -2.38
CA PRO A 536 -1.54 -2.35 -3.23
C PRO A 536 -1.29 -3.75 -3.79
N PRO A 537 -2.29 -4.65 -3.79
CA PRO A 537 -2.13 -5.95 -4.47
C PRO A 537 -1.75 -5.71 -5.93
N ALA A 538 -0.76 -6.46 -6.41
CA ALA A 538 -0.17 -6.34 -7.75
C ALA A 538 -1.13 -6.80 -8.85
#